data_AF-A0A8T7GPG5-F1
#
_entry.id   AF-A0A8T7GPG5-F1
#
_cell.length_a   1.000
_cell.length_b   1.000
_cell.length_c   1.000
_cell.angle_alpha   90.00
_cell.angle_beta   90.00
_cell.angle_gamma   90.00
#
_symmetry.space_group_name_H-M   'P 1'
#
loop_
_entity.id
_entity.type
_entity.pdbx_description
1 polymer ?
#
loop_
_entity_poly.entity_id
_entity_poly.type
_entity_poly.pdbx_seq_one_letter_code
_entity_poly.pdbx_strand_id
1 'polypeptide(L)'
;MTLLLEGPGCSGWRVRGWLHPRGCMRARIDHLDVEVASGGGCLLYSLARVRGVTLPCEQRGRGLVVYAPEVGAHVSISVVGERLALRCRRRVYLMVTRGGRLYLAPVWAEEL
;
A
#
# COMPACT_ATOMS: atom_id res chain seq x y z
N MET A 1 -5.87 1.03 12.15
CA MET A 1 -4.61 1.71 12.53
C MET A 1 -4.53 3.06 11.82
N THR A 2 -3.71 3.99 12.32
CA THR A 2 -3.40 5.24 11.61
C THR A 2 -2.08 5.09 10.87
N LEU A 3 -2.11 5.32 9.56
CA LEU A 3 -0.95 5.30 8.69
C LEU A 3 -0.47 6.70 8.40
N LEU A 4 0.85 6.86 8.28
CA LEU A 4 1.50 8.03 7.72
C LEU A 4 2.02 7.67 6.32
N LEU A 5 1.57 8.41 5.32
CA LEU A 5 2.06 8.34 3.95
C LEU A 5 3.04 9.49 3.70
N GLU A 6 4.17 9.18 3.05
CA GLU A 6 5.17 10.18 2.65
C GLU A 6 5.63 9.93 1.22
N GLY A 7 5.56 10.97 0.37
CA GLY A 7 5.92 10.89 -1.03
C GLY A 7 5.03 11.78 -1.91
N PRO A 8 5.21 11.74 -3.23
CA PRO A 8 4.52 12.64 -4.15
C PRO A 8 3.00 12.61 -3.98
N GLY A 9 2.43 13.80 -3.74
CA GLY A 9 1.00 14.03 -3.58
C GLY A 9 0.36 13.46 -2.31
N CYS A 10 1.15 12.97 -1.36
CA CYS A 10 0.64 12.47 -0.08
C CYS A 10 1.55 12.74 1.13
N SER A 11 2.57 13.60 1.00
CA SER A 11 3.48 13.94 2.10
C SER A 11 2.74 14.40 3.36
N GLY A 12 2.96 13.69 4.47
CA GLY A 12 2.37 14.02 5.76
C GLY A 12 0.92 13.55 5.95
N TRP A 13 0.35 12.81 4.97
CA TRP A 13 -1.03 12.35 5.08
C TRP A 13 -1.18 11.31 6.18
N ARG A 14 -2.05 11.62 7.15
CA ARG A 14 -2.48 10.68 8.19
C ARG A 14 -3.82 10.09 7.81
N VAL A 15 -3.84 8.79 7.51
CA VAL A 15 -5.01 8.09 7.00
C VAL A 15 -5.34 6.85 7.81
N ARG A 16 -6.57 6.36 7.72
CA ARG A 16 -6.91 5.07 8.33
C ARG A 16 -6.43 3.93 7.45
N GLY A 17 -5.95 2.88 8.09
CA GLY A 17 -5.59 1.62 7.46
C GLY A 17 -6.17 0.43 8.21
N TRP A 18 -6.44 -0.65 7.49
CA TRP A 18 -6.93 -1.92 8.00
C TRP A 18 -6.08 -3.05 7.46
N LEU A 19 -5.33 -3.70 8.35
CA LEU A 19 -4.62 -4.91 8.01
C LEU A 19 -5.58 -6.08 8.14
N HIS A 20 -5.70 -6.86 7.08
CA HIS A 20 -6.51 -8.05 7.00
C HIS A 20 -5.59 -9.25 6.86
N PRO A 21 -5.41 -10.05 7.92
CA PRO A 21 -4.65 -11.28 7.85
C PRO A 21 -5.28 -12.28 6.88
N ARG A 22 -4.47 -13.20 6.36
CA ARG A 22 -4.93 -14.37 5.61
C ARG A 22 -6.06 -15.08 6.37
N GLY A 23 -7.11 -15.45 5.63
CA GLY A 23 -8.33 -16.06 6.17
C GLY A 23 -9.39 -15.05 6.59
N CYS A 24 -9.03 -13.80 6.90
CA CYS A 24 -10.00 -12.73 7.11
C CYS A 24 -10.76 -12.43 5.81
N MET A 25 -12.10 -12.40 5.85
CA MET A 25 -12.93 -12.14 4.65
C MET A 25 -12.60 -13.02 3.44
N ARG A 26 -12.13 -14.26 3.67
CA ARG A 26 -11.66 -15.19 2.63
C ARG A 26 -10.42 -14.71 1.86
N ALA A 27 -9.65 -13.78 2.41
CA ALA A 27 -8.38 -13.35 1.83
C ALA A 27 -7.37 -14.49 1.80
N ARG A 28 -6.74 -14.71 0.64
CA ARG A 28 -5.71 -15.74 0.47
C ARG A 28 -4.35 -15.34 1.03
N ILE A 29 -4.12 -14.04 1.12
CA ILE A 29 -2.89 -13.41 1.58
C ILE A 29 -3.23 -12.25 2.52
N ASP A 30 -2.27 -11.90 3.38
CA ASP A 30 -2.34 -10.68 4.17
C ASP A 30 -2.43 -9.47 3.23
N HIS A 31 -3.31 -8.52 3.53
CA HIS A 31 -3.40 -7.27 2.77
C HIS A 31 -3.72 -6.09 3.67
N LEU A 32 -3.44 -4.90 3.17
CA LEU A 32 -3.72 -3.63 3.83
C LEU A 32 -4.67 -2.82 2.96
N ASP A 33 -5.82 -2.48 3.51
CA ASP A 33 -6.72 -1.47 2.95
C ASP A 33 -6.36 -0.11 3.54
N VAL A 34 -6.19 0.90 2.68
CA VAL A 34 -5.84 2.26 3.06
C VAL A 34 -6.94 3.21 2.61
N GLU A 35 -7.47 3.97 3.56
CA GLU A 35 -8.42 5.05 3.28
C GLU A 35 -7.69 6.18 2.58
N VAL A 36 -7.92 6.33 1.27
CA VAL A 36 -7.42 7.48 0.53
C VAL A 36 -8.64 8.36 0.29
N ALA A 37 -8.61 9.59 0.82
CA ALA A 37 -9.68 10.54 0.57
C ALA A 37 -9.88 10.68 -0.96
N SER A 38 -11.13 10.89 -1.37
CA SER A 38 -11.63 10.87 -2.75
C SER A 38 -11.00 11.88 -3.73
N GLY A 39 -9.90 12.53 -3.36
CA GLY A 39 -9.13 13.46 -4.20
C GLY A 39 -7.91 12.87 -4.91
N GLY A 40 -7.50 11.63 -4.65
CA GLY A 40 -6.56 10.88 -5.48
C GLY A 40 -5.14 11.46 -5.68
N GLY A 41 -4.74 12.48 -4.92
CA GLY A 41 -3.44 13.14 -5.08
C GLY A 41 -2.23 12.23 -4.82
N CYS A 42 -2.39 11.17 -4.02
CA CYS A 42 -1.33 10.22 -3.75
C CYS A 42 -0.89 9.47 -5.02
N LEU A 43 0.41 9.43 -5.28
CA LEU A 43 0.99 8.71 -6.42
C LEU A 43 0.52 7.25 -6.49
N LEU A 44 0.55 6.52 -5.38
CA LEU A 44 0.13 5.11 -5.37
C LEU A 44 -1.34 4.94 -5.76
N TYR A 45 -2.22 5.85 -5.32
CA TYR A 45 -3.62 5.83 -5.72
C TYR A 45 -3.78 6.09 -7.22
N SER A 46 -3.06 7.07 -7.74
CA SER A 46 -3.08 7.42 -9.17
C SER A 46 -2.63 6.26 -10.05
N LEU A 47 -1.53 5.59 -9.69
CA LEU A 47 -1.02 4.42 -10.42
C LEU A 47 -1.98 3.22 -10.34
N ALA A 48 -2.62 3.01 -9.19
CA ALA A 48 -3.49 1.86 -8.94
C ALA A 48 -4.91 1.99 -9.55
N ARG A 49 -5.36 3.20 -9.90
CA ARG A 49 -6.75 3.50 -10.27
C ARG A 49 -7.23 2.83 -11.56
N VAL A 50 -6.36 2.59 -12.53
CA VAL A 50 -6.78 2.15 -13.88
C VAL A 50 -6.99 0.64 -13.95
N ARG A 51 -6.01 -0.16 -13.55
CA ARG A 51 -6.03 -1.63 -13.72
C ARG A 51 -5.36 -2.41 -12.57
N GLY A 52 -5.10 -1.73 -11.46
CA GLY A 52 -4.12 -2.18 -10.49
C GLY A 52 -2.70 -2.20 -11.05
N VAL A 53 -1.71 -2.26 -10.18
CA VAL A 53 -0.29 -2.23 -10.56
C VAL A 53 0.53 -3.03 -9.56
N THR A 54 1.54 -3.73 -10.07
CA THR A 54 2.53 -4.39 -9.22
C THR A 54 3.79 -3.56 -9.20
N LEU A 55 4.15 -3.04 -8.02
CA LEU A 55 5.31 -2.19 -7.83
C LEU A 55 6.37 -2.84 -6.95
N PRO A 56 7.67 -2.57 -7.18
CA PRO A 56 8.72 -2.96 -6.26
C PRO A 56 8.47 -2.36 -4.86
N CYS A 57 8.84 -3.12 -3.84
CA CYS A 57 8.67 -2.70 -2.47
C CYS A 57 9.84 -3.15 -1.60
N GLU A 58 10.04 -2.47 -0.48
CA GLU A 58 11.03 -2.83 0.52
C GLU A 58 10.49 -2.53 1.93
N GLN A 59 10.71 -3.46 2.86
CA GLN A 59 10.45 -3.18 4.26
C GLN A 59 11.59 -2.29 4.82
N ARG A 60 11.28 -1.04 5.19
CA ARG A 60 12.25 -0.12 5.79
C ARG A 60 11.81 0.29 7.20
N GLY A 61 12.61 -0.08 8.19
CA GLY A 61 12.34 0.22 9.60
C GLY A 61 10.96 -0.29 10.05
N ARG A 62 10.07 0.66 10.40
CA ARG A 62 8.71 0.40 10.88
C ARG A 62 7.63 0.41 9.77
N GLY A 63 8.02 0.66 8.51
CA GLY A 63 7.09 0.82 7.41
C GLY A 63 7.49 0.04 6.15
N LEU A 64 6.79 0.34 5.08
CA LEU A 64 6.94 -0.19 3.74
C LEU A 64 7.26 0.97 2.80
N VAL A 65 8.30 0.83 1.99
CA VAL A 65 8.57 1.74 0.88
C VAL A 65 8.10 1.05 -0.40
N VAL A 66 7.32 1.76 -1.20
CA VAL A 66 6.83 1.31 -2.51
C VAL A 66 7.44 2.21 -3.57
N TYR A 67 8.16 1.60 -4.52
CA TYR A 67 8.89 2.30 -5.56
C TYR A 67 8.08 2.32 -6.85
N ALA A 68 8.01 3.46 -7.52
CA ALA A 68 7.44 3.65 -8.85
C ALA A 68 8.57 4.08 -9.81
N PRO A 69 9.40 3.14 -10.26
CA PRO A 69 10.59 3.43 -11.07
C PRO A 69 10.25 4.11 -12.41
N GLU A 70 9.08 3.83 -12.98
CA GLU A 70 8.59 4.44 -14.23
C GLU A 70 8.45 5.97 -14.16
N VAL A 71 8.33 6.52 -12.94
CA VAL A 71 8.25 7.96 -12.68
C VAL A 71 9.35 8.45 -11.74
N GLY A 72 10.35 7.61 -11.46
CA GLY A 72 11.50 7.98 -10.61
C GLY A 72 11.13 8.35 -9.17
N ALA A 73 10.05 7.78 -8.61
CA ALA A 73 9.52 8.17 -7.31
C ALA A 73 9.31 6.98 -6.36
N HIS A 74 9.04 7.28 -5.08
CA HIS A 74 8.62 6.30 -4.09
C HIS A 74 7.64 6.91 -3.10
N VAL A 75 6.88 6.04 -2.44
CA VAL A 75 5.99 6.39 -1.33
C VAL A 75 6.30 5.48 -0.14
N SER A 76 6.52 6.09 1.02
CA SER A 76 6.69 5.41 2.29
C SER A 76 5.35 5.33 3.01
N ILE A 77 5.05 4.14 3.54
CA ILE A 77 3.84 3.82 4.29
C ILE A 77 4.27 3.31 5.66
N SER A 78 3.98 4.06 6.71
CA SER A 78 4.32 3.67 8.09
C SER A 78 3.08 3.70 8.98
N VAL A 79 3.11 2.97 10.09
CA VAL A 79 2.05 3.05 11.09
C VAL A 79 2.50 4.01 12.19
N VAL A 80 1.62 4.91 12.63
CA VAL A 80 1.94 5.87 13.68
C VAL A 80 2.07 5.14 15.02
N GLY A 81 3.24 5.22 15.65
CA GLY A 81 3.49 4.67 16.99
C GLY A 81 3.83 3.17 17.02
N GLU A 82 3.65 2.43 15.93
CA GLU A 82 3.85 0.98 15.87
C GLU A 82 4.58 0.55 14.58
N ARG A 83 4.73 -0.77 14.36
CA ARG A 83 5.36 -1.34 13.16
C ARG A 83 4.30 -1.89 12.22
N LEU A 84 4.42 -1.60 10.93
CA LEU A 84 3.58 -2.22 9.90
C LEU A 84 3.86 -3.73 9.84
N ALA A 85 2.84 -4.52 10.14
CA ALA A 85 2.95 -5.99 10.13
C ALA A 85 2.87 -6.58 8.72
N LEU A 86 2.34 -5.85 7.72
CA LEU A 86 2.35 -6.29 6.32
C LEU A 86 3.78 -6.44 5.83
N ARG A 87 4.19 -7.69 5.54
CA ARG A 87 5.55 -8.00 5.08
C ARG A 87 5.63 -7.99 3.57
N CYS A 88 6.50 -7.15 3.03
CA CYS A 88 6.78 -7.07 1.59
C CYS A 88 8.28 -7.25 1.35
N ARG A 89 8.66 -8.25 0.55
CA ARG A 89 10.08 -8.57 0.27
C ARG A 89 10.56 -8.12 -1.10
N ARG A 90 9.67 -8.04 -2.09
CA ARG A 90 10.05 -7.71 -3.48
C ARG A 90 9.02 -6.82 -4.17
N ARG A 91 7.76 -7.23 -4.14
CA ARG A 91 6.68 -6.56 -4.88
C ARG A 91 5.40 -6.51 -4.08
N VAL A 92 4.65 -5.43 -4.28
CA VAL A 92 3.30 -5.23 -3.77
C VAL A 92 2.36 -5.04 -4.95
N TYR A 93 1.24 -5.73 -4.93
CA TYR A 93 0.11 -5.44 -5.81
C TYR A 93 -0.76 -4.36 -5.17
N LEU A 94 -1.10 -3.37 -5.97
CA LEU A 94 -1.89 -2.21 -5.62
C LEU A 94 -3.13 -2.18 -6.49
N MET A 95 -4.29 -1.90 -5.91
CA MET A 95 -5.48 -1.57 -6.69
C MET A 95 -6.38 -0.60 -5.92
N VAL A 96 -7.20 0.17 -6.64
CA VAL A 96 -8.28 0.91 -6.02
C VAL A 96 -9.50 -0.01 -5.94
N THR A 97 -10.02 -0.24 -4.73
CA THR A 97 -11.22 -1.06 -4.52
C THR A 97 -12.46 -0.32 -5.00
N ARG A 98 -13.57 -1.04 -5.17
CA ARG A 98 -14.88 -0.42 -5.51
C ARG A 98 -15.33 0.64 -4.50
N GLY A 99 -14.88 0.54 -3.25
CA GLY A 99 -15.14 1.51 -2.19
C GLY A 99 -14.16 2.70 -2.18
N GLY A 100 -13.29 2.84 -3.18
CA GLY A 100 -12.33 3.95 -3.29
C GLY A 100 -11.13 3.84 -2.35
N ARG A 101 -10.88 2.67 -1.73
CA ARG A 101 -9.69 2.45 -0.89
C ARG A 101 -8.53 1.96 -1.73
N LEU A 102 -7.31 2.27 -1.32
CA LEU A 102 -6.12 1.64 -1.88
C LEU A 102 -5.89 0.31 -1.17
N TYR A 103 -6.01 -0.78 -1.91
CA TYR A 103 -5.65 -2.12 -1.50
C TYR A 103 -4.16 -2.36 -1.78
N LEU A 104 -3.44 -2.93 -0.81
CA LEU A 104 -2.04 -3.34 -0.92
C LEU A 104 -1.87 -4.78 -0.48
N ALA A 105 -1.30 -5.63 -1.32
CA ALA A 105 -0.95 -7.00 -0.93
C ALA A 105 0.41 -7.42 -1.48
N PRO A 106 1.26 -8.09 -0.67
CA PRO A 106 2.54 -8.59 -1.14
C PRO A 106 2.33 -9.66 -2.21
N VAL A 107 3.12 -9.61 -3.28
CA VAL A 107 3.14 -10.67 -4.27
C VAL A 107 4.14 -11.73 -3.80
N TRP A 108 3.66 -12.93 -3.51
CA TRP A 108 4.51 -14.07 -3.17
C TRP A 108 4.95 -14.79 -4.44
N ALA A 109 6.18 -15.29 -4.45
CA ALA A 109 6.80 -15.90 -5.62
C ALA A 109 6.10 -17.19 -6.10
N GLU A 110 5.14 -17.71 -5.32
CA GLU A 110 4.40 -18.95 -5.59
C GLU A 110 3.11 -18.71 -6.40
N GLU A 111 2.77 -17.45 -6.73
CA GLU A 111 1.57 -17.07 -7.49
C GLU A 111 1.89 -16.45 -8.88
N LEU A 112 3.10 -16.66 -9.40
CA LEU A 112 3.49 -16.38 -10.79
C LEU A 112 3.88 -17.68 -11.50
#